data_AF-A0A810NY76-F1
#
_entry.id   AF-A0A810NY76-F1
#
_cell.length_a   1.000
_cell.length_b   1.000
_cell.length_c   1.000
_cell.angle_alpha   90.00
_cell.angle_beta   90.00
_cell.angle_gamma   90.00
#
_symmetry.space_group_name_H-M   'P 1'
#
loop_
_entity.id
_entity.type
_entity.pdbx_description
1 polymer ?
#
loop_
_entity_poly.entity_id
_entity_poly.type
_entity_poly.pdbx_seq_one_letter_code
_entity_poly.pdbx_strand_id
1 'polypeptide(L)' 'MNQTMFGTAVGLLLGTIVIFAGFGPMLIVALFGLGGWAVTKFLAGELDLNRFGGGLSQQRRSPR' A
#
# COMPACT_ATOMS: atom_id res chain seq x y z
N MET A 1 -12.22 -9.95 -12.67
CA MET A 1 -13.24 -9.53 -11.68
C MET A 1 -13.17 -8.02 -11.53
N ASN A 2 -14.30 -7.32 -11.69
CA ASN A 2 -14.36 -5.86 -11.82
C ASN A 2 -13.89 -5.17 -10.53
N GLN A 3 -13.17 -4.05 -10.62
CA GLN A 3 -12.71 -3.26 -9.45
C GLN A 3 -13.83 -3.00 -8.42
N THR A 4 -15.08 -2.92 -8.89
CA THR A 4 -16.28 -2.80 -8.08
C THR A 4 -16.44 -3.94 -7.07
N MET A 5 -16.32 -5.21 -7.49
CA MET A 5 -16.46 -6.38 -6.61
C MET A 5 -15.41 -6.38 -5.50
N PHE A 6 -14.18 -5.99 -5.84
CA PHE A 6 -13.10 -5.89 -4.87
C PHE A 6 -13.41 -4.80 -3.83
N GLY A 7 -13.85 -3.62 -4.27
CA GLY A 7 -14.26 -2.54 -3.38
C GLY A 7 -15.42 -2.94 -2.46
N THR A 8 -16.42 -3.66 -2.98
CA THR A 8 -17.55 -4.12 -2.16
C THR A 8 -17.12 -5.14 -1.11
N ALA A 9 -16.28 -6.11 -1.50
CA ALA A 9 -15.76 -7.12 -0.59
C ALA A 9 -14.94 -6.50 0.55
N VAL A 10 -14.05 -5.55 0.23
CA VAL A 10 -13.24 -4.84 1.22
C VAL A 10 -14.15 -4.03 2.17
N GLY A 11 -15.10 -3.27 1.64
CA GLY A 11 -16.02 -2.48 2.46
C GLY A 11 -16.84 -3.34 3.43
N LEU A 12 -17.31 -4.51 2.99
CA LEU A 12 -18.09 -5.44 3.81
C LEU A 12 -17.25 -6.06 4.93
N LEU A 13 -15.99 -6.40 4.63
CA LEU A 13 -15.03 -6.90 5.60
C LEU A 13 -14.70 -5.85 6.68
N LEU A 14 -14.38 -4.62 6.24
CA LEU A 14 -14.08 -3.51 7.16
C LEU A 14 -15.29 -3.17 8.04
N GLY A 15 -16.49 -3.09 7.45
CA GLY A 15 -17.72 -2.84 8.21
C GLY A 15 -18.01 -3.91 9.25
N THR A 16 -17.78 -5.18 8.90
CA THR A 16 -17.90 -6.31 9.84
C THR A 16 -16.92 -6.17 11.00
N ILE A 17 -15.64 -5.92 10.73
CA ILE A 17 -14.62 -5.75 11.76
C ILE A 17 -14.99 -4.59 12.72
N VAL A 18 -15.48 -3.48 12.18
CA VAL A 18 -15.89 -2.32 13.00
C VAL A 18 -17.00 -2.67 13.99
N ILE A 19 -17.99 -3.47 13.58
CA ILE A 19 -19.12 -3.87 14.45
C ILE A 19 -18.68 -4.84 15.56
N PHE A 20 -17.81 -5.81 15.24
CA PHE A 20 -17.45 -6.88 16.18
C PHE A 20 -16.24 -6.55 17.07
N ALA A 21 -15.21 -5.92 16.51
CA ALA A 21 -13.97 -5.61 17.22
C ALA A 21 -13.90 -4.15 17.69
N GLY A 22 -14.79 -3.29 17.20
CA GLY A 22 -14.76 -1.85 17.47
C GLY A 22 -13.74 -1.10 16.61
N PHE A 23 -13.94 0.22 16.49
CA PHE A 23 -13.13 1.07 15.62
C PHE A 23 -11.67 1.22 16.09
N GLY A 24 -11.43 1.35 17.40
CA GLY A 24 -10.08 1.52 17.96
C GLY A 24 -9.16 0.33 17.65
N PRO A 25 -9.53 -0.91 18.03
CA PRO A 25 -8.76 -2.10 17.71
C PRO A 25 -8.57 -2.30 16.20
N MET A 26 -9.58 -1.99 15.39
CA MET A 26 -9.51 -2.06 13.92
C MET A 26 -8.43 -1.13 13.36
N LEU A 27 -8.32 0.12 13.84
CA LEU A 27 -7.28 1.04 13.42
C LEU A 27 -5.87 0.57 13.81
N ILE A 28 -5.71 0.01 15.01
CA ILE A 28 -4.42 -0.51 15.46
C ILE A 28 -3.96 -1.63 14.52
N VAL A 29 -4.84 -2.60 14.24
CA VAL A 29 -4.53 -3.70 13.30
C VAL A 29 -4.22 -3.17 11.90
N ALA A 30 -4.99 -2.20 11.41
CA ALA A 30 -4.73 -1.58 10.11
C ALA A 30 -3.35 -0.90 10.06
N LEU A 31 -2.94 -0.20 11.12
CA LEU A 31 -1.63 0.43 11.22
C LEU A 31 -0.49 -0.60 11.25
N PHE A 32 -0.63 -1.68 12.02
CA PHE A 32 0.36 -2.76 12.04
C PHE A 32 0.44 -3.49 10.70
N GLY A 33 -0.71 -3.75 10.06
CA GLY A 33 -0.77 -4.35 8.73
C GLY A 33 -0.11 -3.47 7.67
N LEU A 34 -0.38 -2.16 7.69
CA LEU A 34 0.27 -1.19 6.81
C LEU A 34 1.77 -1.11 7.06
N GLY A 35 2.20 -1.12 8.32
CA GLY A 35 3.60 -1.13 8.71
C GLY A 35 4.33 -2.39 8.23
N GLY A 36 3.75 -3.57 8.46
CA GLY A 36 4.30 -4.83 7.97
C GLY A 36 4.36 -4.88 6.44
N TRP A 37 3.32 -4.40 5.76
CA TRP A 37 3.31 -4.26 4.30
C TRP A 37 4.45 -3.33 3.82
N ALA A 38 4.61 -2.17 4.45
CA ALA A 38 5.69 -1.23 4.12
C ALA A 38 7.07 -1.84 4.34
N VAL A 39 7.28 -2.57 5.44
CA VAL A 39 8.55 -3.28 5.72
C VAL A 39 8.81 -4.34 4.65
N THR A 40 7.83 -5.18 4.31
CA THR A 40 8.01 -6.17 3.25
C THR A 40 8.28 -5.54 1.88
N LYS A 41 7.67 -4.40 1.57
CA LYS A 41 7.96 -3.64 0.34
C LYS A 41 9.38 -3.07 0.33
N PHE A 42 9.88 -2.65 1.49
CA PHE A 42 11.25 -2.19 1.66
C PHE A 42 12.25 -3.35 1.46
N LEU A 43 11.99 -4.52 2.08
CA LEU A 43 12.82 -5.71 1.94
C LEU A 43 12.76 -6.30 0.52
N ALA A 44 11.62 -6.24 -0.15
CA ALA A 44 11.44 -6.71 -1.51
C ALA A 44 12.20 -5.84 -2.54
N GLY A 45 12.80 -4.71 -2.13
CA GLY A 45 13.48 -3.79 -3.03
C GLY A 45 12.56 -3.10 -4.04
N GLU A 46 11.24 -3.29 -3.92
CA GLU A 46 10.24 -2.62 -4.76
C GLU A 46 10.05 -1.16 -4.33
N LEU A 47 10.23 -0.89 -3.02
CA LEU A 47 10.38 0.46 -2.49
C LEU A 47 11.84 0.91 -2.66
N ASP A 48 12.38 0.80 -3.87
CA ASP A 48 13.69 1.39 -4.17
C ASP A 48 13.53 2.92 -4.17
N LEU A 49 13.76 3.54 -3.01
CA LEU A 49 13.80 5.00 -2.83
C LEU A 49 14.79 5.66 -3.81
N ASN A 50 15.72 4.89 -4.37
CA ASN A 50 16.63 5.31 -5.42
C ASN A 50 15.91 5.63 -6.75
N ARG A 51 14.78 4.96 -7.04
CA ARG A 51 13.97 5.20 -8.24
C ARG A 51 13.16 6.50 -8.17
N PHE A 52 12.86 6.98 -6.96
CA PHE A 52 12.20 8.28 -6.77
C PHE A 52 13.18 9.47 -6.84
N GLY A 53 14.48 9.25 -6.65
CA GLY A 53 15.53 10.27 -6.84
C GLY A 53 16.15 10.32 -8.24
N GLY A 54 16.07 9.23 -9.02
CA GLY A 54 16.72 9.10 -10.34
C GLY A 54 15.93 9.64 -11.54
N GLY A 55 14.65 10.00 -11.37
CA GLY A 55 13.78 10.45 -12.47
C GLY A 55 14.17 11.78 -13.11
N LEU A 56 15.06 12.57 -12.50
CA LEU A 56 15.50 13.88 -13.02
C LEU A 56 16.82 13.82 -13.82
N SER A 57 17.58 12.72 -13.76
CA SER A 57 18.91 12.64 -14.38
C SER A 57 18.95 11.85 -15.71
N GLN A 58 17.87 11.16 -16.08
CA GLN A 58 17.83 10.34 -17.31
C GLN A 58 17.29 11.08 -18.55
N GLN A 59 17.04 12.40 -18.47
CA GLN A 59 16.62 13.20 -19.63
C GLN A 59 17.80 13.85 -20.39
N ARG A 60 19.06 13.55 -20.01
CA ARG A 60 20.25 14.21 -20.58
C ARG A 60 21.22 13.28 -21.31
N ARG A 61 20.73 12.28 -22.05
CA ARG A 61 21.55 11.52 -23.03
C ARG A 61 20.70 11.04 -24.19
N SER A 62 20.45 11.93 -25.15
CA SER A 62 20.26 11.53 -26.55
C SER A 62 21.61 11.71 -27.26
N PRO A 63 22.19 10.64 -27.86
CA PRO A 63 23.39 10.70 -28.67
C PRO A 63 23.06 11.07 -30.12
N ARG A 64 23.80 12.07 -30.63
CA ARG A 64 24.17 12.36 -32.04
C ARG A 64 23.16 12.07 -33.15
#